data_AF-A0A9P5WZQ1-F1
#
_entry.id   AF-A0A9P5WZQ1-F1
#
_cell.length_a   1.000
_cell.length_b   1.000
_cell.length_c   1.000
_cell.angle_alpha   90.00
_cell.angle_beta   90.00
_cell.angle_gamma   90.00
#
_symmetry.space_group_name_H-M   'P 1'
#
loop_
_entity.id
_entity.type
_entity.pdbx_description
1 polymer ?
#
loop_
_entity_poly.entity_id
_entity_poly.type
_entity_poly.pdbx_seq_one_letter_code
_entity_poly.pdbx_strand_id
1 'polypeptide(L)'
;MSSTTKSQIRDIMADYLKRCNITYPRQVRLDESLRADCYADAERRGFDTKVIKKSLDIGIAAAICYKHLDNYSTQIYIGVWTALMVHIDDYYETYFDGLKEFSQRLIRQQPQRYPVLDQLVTMIHELPQHWGTVAANLILTTQMDFFTSTIIDSAIEGMEVKSSLAPDYPQFNRRMNGASRAYAIMSFPPELDIKSWIQVLPDYIHYVDHANDMLSFYKEELRGETLNYISLIAGSNGIAKLEALKKLANETAECYERGCRLLESCPKALNAYRSFCVGYVEFHALSVRYKLDQLDL
;
A
#
# COMPACT_ATOMS: atom_id res chain seq x y z
N MET A 1 -13.69 2.49 -23.65
CA MET A 1 -13.99 1.13 -23.14
C MET A 1 -15.41 0.75 -23.50
N SER A 2 -15.65 -0.49 -23.95
CA SER A 2 -16.99 -0.97 -24.33
C SER A 2 -17.86 -1.28 -23.09
N SER A 3 -19.18 -1.26 -23.25
CA SER A 3 -20.12 -1.69 -22.19
C SER A 3 -19.86 -3.14 -21.76
N THR A 4 -19.53 -4.02 -22.70
CA THR A 4 -19.18 -5.42 -22.45
C THR A 4 -17.93 -5.54 -21.56
N THR A 5 -16.85 -4.83 -21.91
CA THR A 5 -15.61 -4.83 -21.11
C THR A 5 -15.86 -4.34 -19.68
N LYS A 6 -16.64 -3.26 -19.53
CA LYS A 6 -17.03 -2.75 -18.22
C LYS A 6 -17.80 -3.78 -17.38
N SER A 7 -18.76 -4.48 -17.98
CA SER A 7 -19.50 -5.56 -17.31
C SER A 7 -18.58 -6.70 -16.87
N GLN A 8 -17.61 -7.09 -17.72
CA GLN A 8 -16.67 -8.15 -17.38
C GLN A 8 -15.75 -7.76 -16.22
N ILE A 9 -15.29 -6.50 -16.16
CA ILE A 9 -14.50 -5.99 -15.03
C ILE A 9 -15.33 -6.04 -13.74
N ARG A 10 -16.59 -5.58 -13.77
CA ARG A 10 -17.51 -5.67 -12.63
C ARG A 10 -17.66 -7.11 -12.16
N ASP A 11 -17.95 -8.04 -13.06
CA ASP A 11 -18.23 -9.43 -12.71
C ASP A 11 -17.01 -10.10 -12.04
N ILE A 12 -15.80 -9.80 -12.51
CA ILE A 12 -14.55 -10.27 -11.89
C ILE A 12 -14.37 -9.67 -10.49
N MET A 13 -14.56 -8.36 -10.33
CA MET A 13 -14.44 -7.70 -9.02
C MET A 13 -15.50 -8.19 -8.02
N ALA A 14 -16.73 -8.39 -8.46
CA ALA A 14 -17.82 -8.90 -7.63
C ALA A 14 -17.55 -10.33 -7.14
N ASP A 15 -17.01 -11.20 -8.00
CA ASP A 15 -16.60 -12.56 -7.61
C ASP A 15 -15.47 -12.53 -6.57
N TYR A 16 -14.45 -11.69 -6.79
CA TYR A 16 -13.37 -11.48 -5.81
C TYR A 16 -13.90 -11.03 -4.44
N LEU A 17 -14.78 -10.03 -4.41
CA LEU A 17 -15.37 -9.50 -3.18
C LEU A 17 -16.18 -10.58 -2.44
N LYS A 18 -16.97 -11.36 -3.19
CA LYS A 18 -17.74 -12.49 -2.66
C LYS A 18 -16.83 -13.55 -2.04
N ARG A 19 -15.75 -13.94 -2.72
CA ARG A 19 -14.78 -14.92 -2.19
C ARG A 19 -14.07 -14.42 -0.94
N CYS A 20 -13.75 -13.13 -0.87
CA CYS A 20 -13.16 -12.52 0.32
C CYS A 20 -14.19 -12.23 1.43
N ASN A 21 -15.47 -12.53 1.22
CA ASN A 21 -16.56 -12.17 2.14
C ASN A 21 -16.57 -10.66 2.49
N ILE A 22 -16.26 -9.82 1.50
CA ILE A 22 -16.25 -8.36 1.62
C ILE A 22 -17.50 -7.83 0.91
N THR A 23 -18.34 -7.09 1.63
CA THR A 23 -19.44 -6.34 1.01
C THR A 23 -18.91 -5.03 0.46
N TYR A 24 -19.22 -4.71 -0.80
CA TYR A 24 -18.78 -3.45 -1.39
C TYR A 24 -19.38 -2.25 -0.63
N PRO A 25 -18.55 -1.30 -0.16
CA PRO A 25 -19.03 -0.21 0.67
C PRO A 25 -19.51 0.96 -0.20
N ARG A 26 -20.80 1.31 -0.10
CA ARG A 26 -21.42 2.38 -0.91
C ARG A 26 -21.45 3.75 -0.26
N GLN A 27 -21.20 3.83 1.05
CA GLN A 27 -21.31 5.06 1.84
C GLN A 27 -20.12 5.22 2.80
N VAL A 28 -18.90 5.04 2.29
CA VAL A 28 -17.69 5.33 3.08
C VAL A 28 -17.63 6.82 3.32
N ARG A 29 -17.44 7.22 4.57
CA ARG A 29 -17.19 8.61 4.96
C ARG A 29 -15.88 8.66 5.72
N LEU A 30 -15.10 9.69 5.44
CA LEU A 30 -13.93 10.00 6.22
C LEU A 30 -14.37 10.46 7.62
N ASP A 31 -13.65 10.02 8.65
CA ASP A 31 -13.81 10.56 9.98
C ASP A 31 -13.18 11.96 10.03
N GLU A 32 -14.00 12.99 10.20
CA GLU A 32 -13.54 14.38 10.26
C GLU A 32 -12.68 14.66 11.51
N SER A 33 -12.85 13.89 12.59
CA SER A 33 -11.99 13.99 13.77
C SER A 33 -10.59 13.45 13.48
N LEU A 34 -10.49 12.26 12.87
CA LEU A 34 -9.22 11.70 12.41
C LEU A 34 -8.53 12.62 11.39
N ARG A 35 -9.31 13.24 10.50
CA ARG A 35 -8.78 14.23 9.57
C ARG A 35 -8.18 15.42 10.31
N ALA A 36 -8.93 16.05 11.20
CA ALA A 36 -8.43 17.19 11.97
C ALA A 36 -7.17 16.84 12.78
N ASP A 37 -7.16 15.68 13.43
CA ASP A 37 -6.04 15.23 14.27
C ASP A 37 -4.79 14.88 13.45
N CYS A 38 -4.93 14.30 12.26
CA CYS A 38 -3.81 14.08 11.34
C CYS A 38 -3.21 15.41 10.83
N TYR A 39 -4.04 16.42 10.54
CA TYR A 39 -3.55 17.76 10.19
C TYR A 39 -2.82 18.41 11.37
N ALA A 40 -3.38 18.33 12.58
CA ALA A 40 -2.76 18.86 13.77
C ALA A 40 -1.43 18.16 14.09
N ASP A 41 -1.36 16.83 13.94
CA ASP A 41 -0.12 16.07 14.12
C ASP A 41 0.93 16.43 13.06
N ALA A 42 0.51 16.62 11.80
CA ALA A 42 1.41 17.06 10.74
C ALA A 42 2.00 18.45 11.03
N GLU A 43 1.18 19.40 11.47
CA GLU A 43 1.64 20.75 11.88
C GLU A 43 2.57 20.70 13.08
N ARG A 44 2.24 19.88 14.09
CA ARG A 44 3.07 19.66 15.29
C ARG A 44 4.46 19.12 14.93
N ARG A 45 4.56 18.28 13.89
CA ARG A 45 5.82 17.75 13.35
C ARG A 45 6.57 18.75 12.46
N GLY A 46 5.97 19.92 12.21
CA GLY A 46 6.55 20.99 11.41
C GLY A 46 6.39 20.82 9.90
N PHE A 47 5.52 19.91 9.44
CA PHE A 47 5.25 19.80 8.01
C PHE A 47 4.53 21.05 7.50
N ASP A 48 4.89 21.50 6.29
CA ASP A 48 4.07 22.47 5.58
C ASP A 48 2.83 21.75 5.02
N THR A 49 1.72 21.83 5.77
CA THR A 49 0.45 21.19 5.41
C THR A 49 -0.16 21.72 4.12
N LYS A 50 0.29 22.86 3.60
CA LYS A 50 -0.10 23.32 2.26
C LYS A 50 0.63 22.56 1.17
N VAL A 51 1.90 22.24 1.39
CA VAL A 51 2.74 21.46 0.45
C VAL A 51 2.28 20.00 0.42
N ILE A 52 2.08 19.38 1.58
CA ILE A 52 1.69 17.96 1.66
C ILE A 52 0.17 17.75 1.64
N LYS A 53 -0.65 18.78 1.36
CA LYS A 53 -2.11 18.70 1.49
C LYS A 53 -2.70 17.49 0.76
N LYS A 54 -2.35 17.32 -0.52
CA LYS A 54 -2.90 16.27 -1.39
C LYS A 54 -2.52 14.88 -0.87
N SER A 55 -1.26 14.68 -0.51
CA SER A 55 -0.77 13.41 0.00
C SER A 55 -1.29 13.13 1.42
N LEU A 56 -1.50 14.17 2.23
CA LEU A 56 -2.13 14.07 3.54
C LEU A 56 -3.58 13.60 3.47
N ASP A 57 -4.39 14.17 2.57
CA ASP A 57 -5.76 13.68 2.35
C ASP A 57 -5.77 12.19 1.89
N ILE A 58 -4.76 11.76 1.10
CA ILE A 58 -4.61 10.34 0.70
C ILE A 58 -4.23 9.46 1.89
N GLY A 59 -3.26 9.89 2.70
CA GLY A 59 -2.82 9.15 3.88
C GLY A 59 -3.93 9.00 4.93
N ILE A 60 -4.72 10.06 5.15
CA ILE A 60 -5.88 10.03 6.04
C ILE A 60 -6.95 9.06 5.51
N ALA A 61 -7.21 9.05 4.21
CA ALA A 61 -8.11 8.06 3.61
C ALA A 61 -7.58 6.62 3.80
N ALA A 62 -6.27 6.41 3.69
CA ALA A 62 -5.65 5.09 3.90
C ALA A 62 -5.73 4.64 5.37
N ALA A 63 -5.77 5.57 6.34
CA ALA A 63 -5.89 5.26 7.76
C ALA A 63 -7.19 4.50 8.11
N ILE A 64 -8.24 4.58 7.27
CA ILE A 64 -9.48 3.79 7.42
C ILE A 64 -9.19 2.28 7.45
N CYS A 65 -8.13 1.84 6.79
CA CYS A 65 -7.69 0.42 6.79
C CYS A 65 -7.30 -0.08 8.19
N TYR A 66 -7.15 0.82 9.16
CA TYR A 66 -6.61 0.54 10.49
C TYR A 66 -7.56 0.91 11.62
N LYS A 67 -8.86 1.15 11.32
CA LYS A 67 -9.88 1.51 12.30
C LYS A 67 -10.07 0.51 13.44
N HIS A 68 -9.62 -0.73 13.25
CA HIS A 68 -9.67 -1.81 14.24
C HIS A 68 -8.53 -1.75 15.27
N LEU A 69 -7.54 -0.87 15.10
CA LEU A 69 -6.47 -0.70 16.07
C LEU A 69 -6.97 0.10 17.28
N ASP A 70 -6.77 -0.43 18.49
CA ASP A 70 -7.24 0.22 19.72
C ASP A 70 -6.51 1.56 20.00
N ASN A 71 -5.25 1.67 19.58
CA ASN A 71 -4.44 2.87 19.81
C ASN A 71 -4.66 3.94 18.73
N TYR A 72 -5.46 4.95 19.05
CA TYR A 72 -5.77 6.06 18.14
C TYR A 72 -4.54 6.82 17.63
N SER A 73 -3.50 7.01 18.45
CA SER A 73 -2.27 7.68 17.99
C SER A 73 -1.52 6.88 16.92
N THR A 74 -1.69 5.56 16.89
CA THR A 74 -1.13 4.69 15.84
C THR A 74 -1.87 4.89 14.53
N GLN A 75 -3.19 5.07 14.56
CA GLN A 75 -3.97 5.38 13.36
C GLN A 75 -3.55 6.73 12.75
N ILE A 76 -3.35 7.76 13.60
CA ILE A 76 -2.82 9.07 13.18
C ILE A 76 -1.42 8.92 12.58
N TYR A 77 -0.52 8.21 13.26
CA TYR A 77 0.83 7.96 12.76
C TYR A 77 0.79 7.32 11.37
N ILE A 78 -0.03 6.28 11.16
CA ILE A 78 -0.14 5.60 9.87
C ILE A 78 -0.63 6.56 8.77
N GLY A 79 -1.63 7.39 9.09
CA GLY A 79 -2.16 8.37 8.15
C GLY A 79 -1.11 9.39 7.72
N VAL A 80 -0.38 9.98 8.68
CA VAL A 80 0.69 10.94 8.40
C VAL A 80 1.89 10.26 7.71
N TRP A 81 2.27 9.06 8.14
CA TRP A 81 3.38 8.31 7.52
C TRP A 81 3.08 7.98 6.05
N THR A 82 1.86 7.52 5.77
CA THR A 82 1.40 7.21 4.41
C THR A 82 1.41 8.47 3.55
N ALA A 83 0.98 9.62 4.11
CA ALA A 83 1.05 10.90 3.43
C ALA A 83 2.48 11.25 3.00
N LEU A 84 3.47 11.03 3.85
CA LEU A 84 4.86 11.32 3.52
C LEU A 84 5.42 10.37 2.46
N MET A 85 5.11 9.09 2.56
CA MET A 85 5.52 8.11 1.54
C MET A 85 4.96 8.50 0.16
N VAL A 86 3.66 8.85 0.10
CA VAL A 86 3.01 9.32 -1.13
C VAL A 86 3.60 10.65 -1.61
N HIS A 87 3.90 11.59 -0.71
CA HIS A 87 4.52 12.86 -1.06
C HIS A 87 5.90 12.68 -1.67
N ILE A 88 6.74 11.85 -1.03
CA ILE A 88 8.10 11.60 -1.50
C ILE A 88 8.08 10.90 -2.87
N ASP A 89 7.14 9.98 -3.08
CA ASP A 89 6.94 9.30 -4.37
C ASP A 89 6.47 10.27 -5.48
N ASP A 90 5.41 11.06 -5.23
CA ASP A 90 4.86 12.04 -6.18
C ASP A 90 5.88 13.11 -6.58
N TYR A 91 6.84 13.41 -5.71
CA TYR A 91 7.86 14.45 -5.89
C TYR A 91 9.30 13.90 -5.85
N TYR A 92 9.50 12.64 -6.26
CA TYR A 92 10.79 11.96 -6.11
C TYR A 92 11.95 12.71 -6.76
N GLU A 93 11.74 13.34 -7.92
CA GLU A 93 12.75 14.12 -8.64
C GLU A 93 13.30 15.28 -7.79
N THR A 94 12.43 15.90 -6.97
CA THR A 94 12.80 17.01 -6.08
C THR A 94 13.69 16.52 -4.95
N TYR A 95 13.47 15.29 -4.46
CA TYR A 95 14.16 14.73 -3.30
C TYR A 95 15.28 13.76 -3.67
N PHE A 96 15.52 13.52 -4.95
CA PHE A 96 16.32 12.40 -5.44
C PHE A 96 17.76 12.36 -4.88
N ASP A 97 18.44 13.51 -4.83
CA ASP A 97 19.77 13.65 -4.25
C ASP A 97 19.77 13.44 -2.72
N GLY A 98 18.70 13.84 -2.04
CA GLY A 98 18.46 13.56 -0.63
C GLY A 98 18.22 12.08 -0.37
N LEU A 99 17.40 11.41 -1.20
CA LEU A 99 17.14 9.97 -1.10
C LEU A 99 18.41 9.14 -1.29
N LYS A 100 19.30 9.53 -2.21
CA LYS A 100 20.62 8.90 -2.40
C LYS A 100 21.49 8.90 -1.14
N GLU A 101 21.42 9.97 -0.36
CA GLU A 101 22.22 10.15 0.84
C GLU A 101 21.49 9.71 2.12
N PHE A 102 20.19 9.41 2.04
CA PHE A 102 19.30 9.27 3.19
C PHE A 102 19.80 8.24 4.21
N SER A 103 20.07 7.02 3.76
CA SER A 103 20.57 5.92 4.59
C SER A 103 21.92 6.25 5.24
N GLN A 104 22.83 6.85 4.48
CA GLN A 104 24.15 7.20 4.95
C GLN A 104 24.08 8.29 6.03
N ARG A 105 23.27 9.32 5.81
CA ARG A 105 23.02 10.40 6.77
C ARG A 105 22.35 9.88 8.03
N LEU A 106 21.35 9.02 7.89
CA LEU A 106 20.67 8.37 9.02
C LEU A 106 21.65 7.60 9.89
N ILE A 107 22.48 6.73 9.30
CA ILE A 107 23.49 5.93 10.03
C ILE A 107 24.51 6.83 10.73
N ARG A 108 24.91 7.93 10.09
CA ARG A 108 25.87 8.90 10.64
C ARG A 108 25.25 9.93 11.58
N GLN A 109 23.94 9.85 11.83
CA GLN A 109 23.18 10.83 12.63
C GLN A 109 23.38 12.27 12.12
N GLN A 110 23.42 12.43 10.80
CA GLN A 110 23.53 13.72 10.15
C GLN A 110 22.13 14.22 9.76
N PRO A 111 21.90 15.55 9.77
CA PRO A 111 20.68 16.12 9.21
C PRO A 111 20.47 15.64 7.78
N GLN A 112 19.21 15.37 7.44
CA GLN A 112 18.80 15.04 6.09
C GLN A 112 18.88 16.27 5.19
N ARG A 113 18.89 16.03 3.89
CA ARG A 113 19.06 17.12 2.90
C ARG A 113 17.85 18.05 2.83
N TYR A 114 16.67 17.52 3.15
CA TYR A 114 15.41 18.24 3.09
C TYR A 114 14.67 18.13 4.42
N PRO A 115 13.98 19.19 4.88
CA PRO A 115 13.21 19.16 6.12
C PRO A 115 12.19 18.00 6.18
N VAL A 116 11.54 17.68 5.06
CA VAL A 116 10.59 16.55 4.97
C VAL A 116 11.23 15.20 5.31
N LEU A 117 12.51 15.03 4.96
CA LEU A 117 13.26 13.82 5.27
C LEU A 117 13.74 13.80 6.72
N ASP A 118 14.07 14.94 7.33
CA ASP A 118 14.36 15.03 8.78
C ASP A 118 13.12 14.70 9.62
N GLN A 119 11.96 15.17 9.18
CA GLN A 119 10.69 14.87 9.83
C GLN A 119 10.34 13.39 9.72
N LEU A 120 10.66 12.77 8.58
CA LEU A 120 10.56 11.32 8.41
C LEU A 120 11.51 10.57 9.35
N VAL A 121 12.75 11.03 9.54
CA VAL A 121 13.67 10.44 10.54
C VAL A 121 13.10 10.51 11.94
N THR A 122 12.42 11.61 12.29
CA THR A 122 11.72 11.74 13.58
C THR A 122 10.64 10.66 13.73
N MET A 123 9.85 10.41 12.67
CA MET A 123 8.85 9.34 12.67
C MET A 123 9.48 7.94 12.78
N ILE A 124 10.62 7.69 12.11
CA ILE A 124 11.35 6.41 12.23
C ILE A 124 11.67 6.08 13.70
N HIS A 125 12.06 7.07 14.50
CA HIS A 125 12.37 6.87 15.92
C HIS A 125 11.15 6.47 16.77
N GLU A 126 9.93 6.75 16.30
CA GLU A 126 8.68 6.42 16.99
C GLU A 126 8.19 5.00 16.66
N LEU A 127 8.68 4.36 15.58
CA LEU A 127 8.22 3.02 15.15
C LEU A 127 8.19 1.97 16.28
N PRO A 128 9.23 1.83 17.14
CA PRO A 128 9.21 0.83 18.21
C PRO A 128 8.14 1.10 19.27
N GLN A 129 7.71 2.34 19.44
CA GLN A 129 6.66 2.71 20.40
C GLN A 129 5.29 2.26 19.91
N HIS A 130 5.10 2.19 18.58
CA HIS A 130 3.85 1.79 17.95
C HIS A 130 3.77 0.28 17.70
N TRP A 131 4.86 -0.40 17.36
CA TRP A 131 4.84 -1.82 16.94
C TRP A 131 5.85 -2.75 17.62
N GLY A 132 6.63 -2.24 18.58
CA GLY A 132 7.72 -3.02 19.17
C GLY A 132 8.85 -3.35 18.18
N THR A 133 9.89 -4.02 18.65
CA THR A 133 11.18 -4.10 17.92
C THR A 133 11.08 -4.77 16.55
N VAL A 134 10.46 -5.95 16.46
CA VAL A 134 10.54 -6.72 15.21
C VAL A 134 9.70 -6.11 14.10
N ALA A 135 8.46 -5.72 14.40
CA ALA A 135 7.59 -5.07 13.42
C ALA A 135 8.13 -3.67 13.05
N ALA A 136 8.65 -2.89 13.99
CA ALA A 136 9.33 -1.63 13.69
C ALA A 136 10.51 -1.81 12.72
N ASN A 137 11.35 -2.83 12.94
CA ASN A 137 12.47 -3.12 12.04
C ASN A 137 11.99 -3.48 10.62
N LEU A 138 10.93 -4.28 10.50
CA LEU A 138 10.38 -4.66 9.20
C LEU A 138 9.70 -3.49 8.47
N ILE A 139 9.03 -2.59 9.20
CA ILE A 139 8.47 -1.35 8.64
C ILE A 139 9.60 -0.45 8.15
N LEU A 140 10.64 -0.23 8.98
CA LEU A 140 11.80 0.56 8.62
C LEU A 140 12.48 0.00 7.37
N THR A 141 12.78 -1.30 7.30
CA THR A 141 13.42 -1.87 6.10
C THR A 141 12.55 -1.74 4.86
N THR A 142 11.23 -1.84 4.97
CA THR A 142 10.32 -1.58 3.84
C THR A 142 10.45 -0.15 3.33
N GLN A 143 10.52 0.83 4.23
CA GLN A 143 10.71 2.22 3.86
C GLN A 143 12.07 2.45 3.19
N MET A 144 13.13 1.81 3.69
CA MET A 144 14.46 1.89 3.09
C MET A 144 14.52 1.22 1.71
N ASP A 145 13.86 0.07 1.54
CA ASP A 145 13.73 -0.62 0.26
C ASP A 145 13.02 0.29 -0.77
N PHE A 146 11.94 0.96 -0.36
CA PHE A 146 11.19 1.90 -1.19
C PHE A 146 12.03 3.10 -1.67
N PHE A 147 12.81 3.73 -0.78
CA PHE A 147 13.71 4.81 -1.21
C PHE A 147 14.86 4.31 -2.08
N THR A 148 15.35 3.11 -1.79
CA THR A 148 16.42 2.50 -2.58
C THR A 148 15.93 2.14 -3.98
N SER A 149 14.67 1.72 -4.14
CA SER A 149 14.11 1.39 -5.46
C SER A 149 14.06 2.62 -6.36
N THR A 150 13.70 3.80 -5.85
CA THR A 150 13.75 5.05 -6.64
C THR A 150 15.15 5.34 -7.18
N ILE A 151 16.19 5.04 -6.40
CA ILE A 151 17.59 5.21 -6.83
C ILE A 151 17.94 4.18 -7.90
N ILE A 152 17.53 2.92 -7.72
CA ILE A 152 17.75 1.84 -8.69
C ILE A 152 17.06 2.19 -10.01
N ASP A 153 15.78 2.57 -9.98
CA ASP A 153 14.96 2.88 -11.16
C ASP A 153 15.63 3.96 -12.02
N SER A 154 16.15 5.02 -11.40
CA SER A 154 16.92 6.04 -12.11
C SER A 154 18.27 5.53 -12.63
N ALA A 155 18.98 4.67 -11.88
CA ALA A 155 20.27 4.14 -12.29
C ALA A 155 20.18 3.15 -13.46
N ILE A 156 19.02 2.52 -13.65
CA ILE A 156 18.76 1.55 -14.72
C ILE A 156 17.86 2.10 -15.82
N GLU A 157 17.62 3.41 -15.86
CA GLU A 157 16.79 4.04 -16.88
C GLU A 157 17.30 3.67 -18.30
N GLY A 158 16.39 3.16 -19.14
CA GLY A 158 16.71 2.67 -20.49
C GLY A 158 17.34 1.27 -20.55
N MET A 159 17.56 0.60 -19.42
CA MET A 159 18.03 -0.78 -19.39
C MET A 159 16.95 -1.76 -19.89
N GLU A 160 17.32 -2.66 -20.80
CA GLU A 160 16.47 -3.78 -21.20
C GLU A 160 16.36 -4.82 -20.07
N VAL A 161 15.13 -5.10 -19.63
CA VAL A 161 14.87 -6.20 -18.69
C VAL A 161 14.88 -7.53 -19.44
N LYS A 162 15.87 -8.37 -19.17
CA LYS A 162 16.02 -9.71 -19.76
C LYS A 162 15.11 -10.73 -19.08
N SER A 163 13.79 -10.56 -19.21
CA SER A 163 12.78 -11.34 -18.48
C SER A 163 12.90 -12.86 -18.63
N SER A 164 13.41 -13.36 -19.77
CA SER A 164 13.63 -14.80 -19.98
C SER A 164 14.80 -15.38 -19.18
N LEU A 165 15.78 -14.54 -18.83
CA LEU A 165 16.96 -14.92 -18.05
C LEU A 165 16.86 -14.51 -16.58
N ALA A 166 15.95 -13.57 -16.25
CA ALA A 166 15.71 -13.07 -14.91
C ALA A 166 14.22 -13.14 -14.55
N PRO A 167 13.63 -14.35 -14.47
CA PRO A 167 12.18 -14.52 -14.30
C PRO A 167 11.65 -13.94 -12.98
N ASP A 168 12.48 -13.86 -11.94
CA ASP A 168 12.09 -13.33 -10.62
C ASP A 168 12.28 -11.81 -10.48
N TYR A 169 12.94 -11.15 -11.44
CA TYR A 169 13.26 -9.73 -11.35
C TYR A 169 12.02 -8.83 -11.22
N PRO A 170 10.91 -9.04 -11.96
CA PRO A 170 9.71 -8.24 -11.78
C PRO A 170 9.14 -8.31 -10.37
N GLN A 171 9.11 -9.51 -9.76
CA GLN A 171 8.61 -9.71 -8.41
C GLN A 171 9.57 -9.12 -7.36
N PHE A 172 10.88 -9.23 -7.58
CA PHE A 172 11.88 -8.54 -6.77
C PHE A 172 11.68 -7.03 -6.81
N ASN A 173 11.56 -6.45 -8.01
CA ASN A 173 11.35 -5.02 -8.19
C ASN A 173 10.06 -4.54 -7.49
N ARG A 174 8.97 -5.30 -7.64
CA ARG A 174 7.70 -5.01 -6.97
C ARG A 174 7.82 -5.01 -5.43
N ARG A 175 8.61 -5.92 -4.88
CA ARG A 175 8.85 -5.98 -3.42
C ARG A 175 9.68 -4.80 -2.92
N MET A 176 10.58 -4.26 -3.76
CA MET A 176 11.40 -3.11 -3.43
C MET A 176 10.61 -1.80 -3.51
N ASN A 177 9.88 -1.60 -4.62
CA ASN A 177 9.14 -0.36 -4.88
C ASN A 177 7.72 -0.31 -4.28
N GLY A 178 7.33 -1.34 -3.54
CA GLY A 178 6.05 -1.42 -2.83
C GLY A 178 6.22 -1.12 -1.33
N ALA A 179 5.16 -0.58 -0.72
CA ALA A 179 5.06 -0.42 0.74
C ALA A 179 4.19 -1.50 1.40
N SER A 180 3.78 -2.53 0.65
CA SER A 180 2.81 -3.56 1.06
C SER A 180 3.22 -4.33 2.31
N ARG A 181 4.52 -4.57 2.51
CA ARG A 181 5.04 -5.19 3.75
C ARG A 181 4.78 -4.31 4.97
N ALA A 182 5.00 -3.00 4.87
CA ALA A 182 4.72 -2.08 5.97
C ALA A 182 3.20 -2.04 6.23
N TYR A 183 2.38 -1.88 5.19
CA TYR A 183 0.93 -1.82 5.36
C TYR A 183 0.34 -3.09 6.00
N ALA A 184 0.79 -4.27 5.55
CA ALA A 184 0.40 -5.55 6.15
C ALA A 184 0.78 -5.63 7.64
N ILE A 185 2.01 -5.25 8.00
CA ILE A 185 2.49 -5.32 9.39
C ILE A 185 1.76 -4.32 10.29
N MET A 186 1.56 -3.08 9.81
CA MET A 186 0.89 -2.03 10.57
C MET A 186 -0.57 -2.38 10.91
N SER A 187 -1.16 -3.36 10.22
CA SER A 187 -2.51 -3.85 10.52
C SER A 187 -2.60 -4.66 11.82
N PHE A 188 -1.51 -5.29 12.27
CA PHE A 188 -1.56 -6.15 13.45
C PHE A 188 -1.39 -5.32 14.73
N PRO A 189 -2.27 -5.54 15.75
CA PRO A 189 -2.09 -4.92 17.06
C PRO A 189 -0.71 -5.24 17.66
N PRO A 190 -0.01 -4.25 18.23
CA PRO A 190 1.40 -4.37 18.62
C PRO A 190 1.67 -5.33 19.77
N GLU A 191 0.66 -5.65 20.57
CA GLU A 191 0.72 -6.62 21.65
C GLU A 191 0.68 -8.09 21.18
N LEU A 192 0.43 -8.34 19.88
CA LEU A 192 0.44 -9.69 19.33
C LEU A 192 1.87 -10.22 19.15
N ASP A 193 2.13 -11.43 19.64
CA ASP A 193 3.39 -12.14 19.37
C ASP A 193 3.53 -12.34 17.85
N ILE A 194 4.72 -12.08 17.32
CA ILE A 194 5.08 -12.28 15.91
C ILE A 194 4.72 -13.68 15.40
N LYS A 195 4.81 -14.70 16.25
CA LYS A 195 4.44 -16.08 15.90
C LYS A 195 2.98 -16.22 15.48
N SER A 196 2.11 -15.30 15.90
CA SER A 196 0.68 -15.33 15.59
C SER A 196 0.33 -14.80 14.19
N TRP A 197 1.26 -14.12 13.51
CA TRP A 197 0.98 -13.50 12.21
C TRP A 197 2.12 -13.57 11.18
N ILE A 198 3.35 -13.91 11.56
CA ILE A 198 4.48 -13.84 10.61
C ILE A 198 4.34 -14.79 9.42
N GLN A 199 3.68 -15.94 9.59
CA GLN A 199 3.47 -16.91 8.51
C GLN A 199 2.47 -16.42 7.45
N VAL A 200 1.53 -15.53 7.80
CA VAL A 200 0.60 -14.96 6.80
C VAL A 200 1.26 -13.85 5.98
N LEU A 201 2.36 -13.26 6.46
CA LEU A 201 2.94 -12.05 5.88
C LEU A 201 3.24 -12.16 4.37
N PRO A 202 3.80 -13.27 3.83
CA PRO A 202 4.01 -13.40 2.39
C PRO A 202 2.71 -13.29 1.58
N ASP A 203 1.66 -14.04 1.97
CA ASP A 203 0.35 -13.99 1.31
C ASP A 203 -0.32 -12.63 1.50
N TYR A 204 -0.09 -11.98 2.65
CA TYR A 204 -0.63 -10.66 2.93
C TYR A 204 0.01 -9.60 2.04
N ILE A 205 1.33 -9.62 1.86
CA ILE A 205 2.02 -8.72 0.92
C ILE A 205 1.46 -8.89 -0.49
N HIS A 206 1.36 -10.13 -0.96
CA HIS A 206 0.76 -10.44 -2.26
C HIS A 206 -0.68 -9.95 -2.37
N TYR A 207 -1.50 -10.13 -1.32
CA TYR A 207 -2.85 -9.59 -1.28
C TYR A 207 -2.87 -8.07 -1.44
N VAL A 208 -2.06 -7.32 -0.68
CA VAL A 208 -2.06 -5.85 -0.70
C VAL A 208 -1.63 -5.31 -2.05
N ASP A 209 -0.57 -5.88 -2.64
CA ASP A 209 -0.08 -5.51 -3.97
C ASP A 209 -1.15 -5.76 -5.04
N HIS A 210 -1.64 -7.00 -5.11
CA HIS A 210 -2.54 -7.41 -6.19
C HIS A 210 -3.96 -6.84 -6.04
N ALA A 211 -4.44 -6.65 -4.82
CA ALA A 211 -5.70 -5.94 -4.58
C ALA A 211 -5.60 -4.49 -5.06
N ASN A 212 -4.46 -3.82 -4.88
CA ASN A 212 -4.24 -2.48 -5.42
C ASN A 212 -4.30 -2.49 -6.95
N ASP A 213 -3.51 -3.35 -7.61
CA ASP A 213 -3.45 -3.45 -9.07
C ASP A 213 -4.83 -3.78 -9.68
N MET A 214 -5.61 -4.64 -9.02
CA MET A 214 -6.97 -4.98 -9.44
C MET A 214 -7.94 -3.81 -9.24
N LEU A 215 -7.96 -3.19 -8.06
CA LEU A 215 -8.87 -2.07 -7.75
C LEU A 215 -8.49 -0.79 -8.51
N SER A 216 -7.25 -0.68 -8.98
CA SER A 216 -6.79 0.41 -9.84
C SER A 216 -7.00 0.17 -11.33
N PHE A 217 -7.15 -1.09 -11.77
CA PHE A 217 -7.24 -1.45 -13.19
C PHE A 217 -8.27 -0.62 -13.97
N TYR A 218 -9.46 -0.42 -13.41
CA TYR A 218 -10.53 0.30 -14.11
C TYR A 218 -10.15 1.76 -14.44
N LYS A 219 -9.52 2.48 -13.50
CA LYS A 219 -9.06 3.85 -13.76
C LYS A 219 -7.94 3.89 -14.80
N GLU A 220 -7.11 2.85 -14.86
CA GLU A 220 -5.94 2.74 -15.74
C GLU A 220 -6.37 2.45 -17.17
N GLU A 221 -7.30 1.52 -17.35
CA GLU A 221 -7.90 1.23 -18.66
C GLU A 221 -8.66 2.44 -19.21
N LEU A 222 -9.36 3.20 -18.34
CA LEU A 222 -10.00 4.45 -18.76
C LEU A 222 -9.03 5.53 -19.24
N ARG A 223 -7.77 5.48 -18.78
CA ARG A 223 -6.70 6.41 -19.17
C ARG A 223 -5.84 5.88 -20.31
N GLY A 224 -6.06 4.64 -20.76
CA GLY A 224 -5.22 3.99 -21.75
C GLY A 224 -3.81 3.69 -21.24
N GLU A 225 -3.63 3.55 -19.93
CA GLU A 225 -2.34 3.19 -19.33
C GLU A 225 -1.94 1.77 -19.78
N THR A 226 -0.71 1.60 -20.28
CA THR A 226 -0.19 0.31 -20.78
C THR A 226 0.91 -0.27 -19.91
N LEU A 227 1.43 0.51 -18.97
CA LEU A 227 2.52 0.14 -18.05
C LEU A 227 1.98 -0.13 -16.63
N ASN A 228 0.83 -0.80 -16.52
CA ASN A 228 0.33 -1.34 -15.26
C ASN A 228 0.57 -2.85 -15.15
N TYR A 229 0.54 -3.38 -13.93
CA TYR A 229 0.86 -4.78 -13.64
C TYR A 229 0.04 -5.76 -14.50
N ILE A 230 -1.27 -5.55 -14.62
CA ILE A 230 -2.15 -6.43 -15.41
C ILE A 230 -1.77 -6.40 -16.90
N SER A 231 -1.45 -5.22 -17.45
CA SER A 231 -1.02 -5.09 -18.84
C SER A 231 0.32 -5.79 -19.09
N LEU A 232 1.25 -5.71 -18.14
CA LEU A 232 2.56 -6.37 -18.21
C LEU A 232 2.41 -7.90 -18.17
N ILE A 233 1.60 -8.42 -17.24
CA ILE A 233 1.34 -9.86 -17.11
C ILE A 233 0.56 -10.40 -18.32
N ALA A 234 -0.40 -9.62 -18.86
CA ALA A 234 -1.11 -9.97 -20.08
C ALA A 234 -0.15 -10.11 -21.27
N GLY A 235 0.71 -9.10 -21.46
CA GLY A 235 1.72 -9.10 -22.52
C GLY A 235 2.74 -10.23 -22.39
N SER A 236 3.27 -10.44 -21.18
CA SER A 236 4.29 -11.48 -20.92
C SER A 236 3.75 -12.89 -21.12
N ASN A 237 2.47 -13.14 -20.85
CA ASN A 237 1.86 -14.46 -21.00
C ASN A 237 1.14 -14.65 -22.35
N GLY A 238 1.05 -13.62 -23.18
CA GLY A 238 0.29 -13.67 -24.44
C GLY A 238 -1.21 -13.89 -24.26
N ILE A 239 -1.79 -13.37 -23.16
CA ILE A 239 -3.21 -13.51 -22.81
C ILE A 239 -3.93 -12.17 -22.86
N ALA A 240 -5.26 -12.16 -22.88
CA ALA A 240 -6.03 -10.92 -22.85
C ALA A 240 -5.95 -10.25 -21.46
N LYS A 241 -6.02 -8.91 -21.40
CA LYS A 241 -6.01 -8.16 -20.13
C LYS A 241 -7.11 -8.60 -19.16
N LEU A 242 -8.30 -8.92 -19.66
CA LEU A 242 -9.40 -9.43 -18.83
C LEU A 242 -9.11 -10.82 -18.26
N GLU A 243 -8.38 -11.66 -18.99
CA GLU A 243 -7.94 -12.98 -18.50
C GLU A 243 -6.86 -12.81 -17.42
N ALA A 244 -5.92 -11.87 -17.62
CA ALA A 244 -4.92 -11.51 -16.62
C ALA A 244 -5.56 -10.94 -15.35
N LEU A 245 -6.54 -10.02 -15.49
CA LEU A 245 -7.31 -9.49 -14.36
C LEU A 245 -8.03 -10.60 -13.60
N LYS A 246 -8.70 -11.53 -14.30
CA LYS A 246 -9.40 -12.66 -13.67
C LYS A 246 -8.44 -13.58 -12.92
N LYS A 247 -7.27 -13.87 -13.50
CA LYS A 247 -6.22 -14.66 -12.85
C LYS A 247 -5.74 -13.97 -11.57
N LEU A 248 -5.43 -12.67 -11.65
CA LEU A 248 -4.97 -11.89 -10.50
C LEU A 248 -6.03 -11.82 -9.39
N ALA A 249 -7.30 -11.62 -9.74
CA ALA A 249 -8.41 -11.61 -8.80
C ALA A 249 -8.55 -12.95 -8.06
N ASN A 250 -8.42 -14.07 -8.79
CA ASN A 250 -8.43 -15.40 -8.20
C ASN A 250 -7.26 -15.62 -7.24
N GLU A 251 -6.03 -15.30 -7.66
CA GLU A 251 -4.83 -15.43 -6.84
C GLU A 251 -4.92 -14.57 -5.57
N THR A 252 -5.45 -13.35 -5.69
CA THR A 252 -5.66 -12.43 -4.56
C THR A 252 -6.67 -13.01 -3.56
N ALA A 253 -7.80 -13.56 -4.05
CA ALA A 253 -8.78 -14.21 -3.19
C ALA A 253 -8.22 -15.48 -2.51
N GLU A 254 -7.40 -16.27 -3.21
CA GLU A 254 -6.73 -17.43 -2.61
C GLU A 254 -5.72 -17.01 -1.52
N CYS A 255 -5.00 -15.90 -1.70
CA CYS A 255 -4.16 -15.31 -0.64
C CYS A 255 -5.00 -14.94 0.58
N TYR A 256 -6.18 -14.35 0.37
CA TYR A 256 -7.12 -14.03 1.45
C TYR A 256 -7.60 -15.29 2.20
N GLU A 257 -8.01 -16.31 1.48
CA GLU A 257 -8.51 -17.57 2.05
C GLU A 257 -7.40 -18.35 2.80
N ARG A 258 -6.17 -18.37 2.26
CA ARG A 258 -5.00 -18.93 2.97
C ARG A 258 -4.66 -18.11 4.21
N GLY A 259 -4.66 -16.78 4.11
CA GLY A 259 -4.39 -15.91 5.24
C GLY A 259 -5.40 -16.07 6.37
N CYS A 260 -6.69 -16.21 6.05
CA CYS A 260 -7.71 -16.53 7.04
C CYS A 260 -7.38 -17.84 7.78
N ARG A 261 -7.06 -18.92 7.04
CA ARG A 261 -6.74 -20.24 7.61
C ARG A 261 -5.50 -20.21 8.50
N LEU A 262 -4.43 -19.54 8.07
CA LEU A 262 -3.19 -19.40 8.84
C LEU A 262 -3.41 -18.69 10.18
N LEU A 263 -4.37 -17.76 10.22
CA LEU A 263 -4.69 -16.96 11.39
C LEU A 263 -5.83 -17.52 12.26
N GLU A 264 -6.47 -18.65 11.89
CA GLU A 264 -7.61 -19.22 12.61
C GLU A 264 -7.34 -19.49 14.10
N SER A 265 -6.09 -19.83 14.43
CA SER A 265 -5.68 -20.08 15.82
C SER A 265 -5.52 -18.82 16.67
N CYS A 266 -5.50 -17.63 16.06
CA CYS A 266 -5.39 -16.34 16.75
C CYS A 266 -6.52 -15.39 16.31
N PRO A 267 -7.69 -15.41 16.99
CA PRO A 267 -8.85 -14.62 16.60
C PRO A 267 -8.58 -13.11 16.49
N LYS A 268 -7.69 -12.56 17.32
CA LYS A 268 -7.33 -11.14 17.28
C LYS A 268 -6.51 -10.79 16.02
N ALA A 269 -5.56 -11.64 15.63
CA ALA A 269 -4.81 -11.47 14.38
C ALA A 269 -5.72 -11.66 13.15
N LEU A 270 -6.60 -12.67 13.18
CA LEU A 270 -7.57 -12.91 12.11
C LEU A 270 -8.54 -11.73 11.93
N ASN A 271 -9.02 -11.16 13.04
CA ASN A 271 -9.87 -9.98 12.99
C ASN A 271 -9.13 -8.78 12.39
N ALA A 272 -7.90 -8.52 12.83
CA ALA A 272 -7.07 -7.44 12.30
C ALA A 272 -6.84 -7.57 10.77
N TYR A 273 -6.48 -8.78 10.33
CA TYR A 273 -6.33 -9.12 8.91
C TYR A 273 -7.60 -8.82 8.10
N ARG A 274 -8.75 -9.35 8.55
CA ARG A 274 -10.03 -9.16 7.86
C ARG A 274 -10.48 -7.70 7.86
N SER A 275 -10.36 -7.02 9.00
CA SER A 275 -10.71 -5.60 9.13
C SER A 275 -9.89 -4.73 8.20
N PHE A 276 -8.59 -5.00 8.08
CA PHE A 276 -7.75 -4.32 7.10
C PHE A 276 -8.17 -4.62 5.66
N CYS A 277 -8.42 -5.88 5.30
CA CYS A 277 -8.85 -6.23 3.94
C CYS A 277 -10.14 -5.51 3.54
N VAL A 278 -11.12 -5.42 4.45
CA VAL A 278 -12.35 -4.63 4.27
C VAL A 278 -12.03 -3.14 4.14
N GLY A 279 -11.24 -2.59 5.05
CA GLY A 279 -10.86 -1.18 5.05
C GLY A 279 -10.05 -0.79 3.80
N TYR A 280 -9.29 -1.71 3.21
CA TYR A 280 -8.57 -1.50 1.96
C TYR A 280 -9.51 -1.33 0.77
N VAL A 281 -10.61 -2.09 0.72
CA VAL A 281 -11.69 -1.87 -0.26
C VAL A 281 -12.43 -0.56 0.03
N GLU A 282 -12.69 -0.24 1.30
CA GLU A 282 -13.29 1.05 1.71
C GLU A 282 -12.45 2.25 1.24
N PHE A 283 -11.12 2.20 1.40
CA PHE A 283 -10.19 3.22 0.92
C PHE A 283 -10.31 3.43 -0.60
N HIS A 284 -10.31 2.34 -1.39
CA HIS A 284 -10.44 2.44 -2.84
C HIS A 284 -11.82 2.94 -3.28
N ALA A 285 -12.88 2.55 -2.57
CA ALA A 285 -14.25 3.00 -2.83
C ALA A 285 -14.47 4.48 -2.45
N LEU A 286 -13.83 4.95 -1.38
CA LEU A 286 -13.89 6.35 -0.95
C LEU A 286 -13.23 7.30 -1.96
N SER A 287 -12.14 6.85 -2.59
CA SER A 287 -11.34 7.70 -3.45
C SER A 287 -11.88 7.73 -4.89
N VAL A 288 -12.37 8.91 -5.29
CA VAL A 288 -12.83 9.19 -6.67
C VAL A 288 -11.75 8.94 -7.73
N ARG A 289 -10.48 8.81 -7.33
CA ARG A 289 -9.35 8.44 -8.19
C ARG A 289 -9.59 7.10 -8.91
N TYR A 290 -10.19 6.12 -8.23
CA TYR A 290 -10.32 4.76 -8.74
C TYR A 290 -11.58 4.54 -9.60
N LYS A 291 -12.57 5.44 -9.52
CA LYS A 291 -13.81 5.41 -10.31
C LYS A 291 -14.63 4.13 -10.15
N LEU A 292 -14.52 3.45 -9.00
CA LEU A 292 -15.20 2.19 -8.71
C LEU A 292 -16.71 2.36 -8.51
N ASP A 293 -17.17 3.57 -8.16
CA ASP A 293 -18.57 3.96 -8.13
C ASP A 293 -19.28 3.75 -9.48
N GLN A 294 -18.52 3.74 -10.58
CA GLN A 294 -19.06 3.49 -11.91
C GLN A 294 -19.32 2.02 -12.20
N LEU A 295 -18.81 1.07 -11.39
CA LEU A 295 -18.86 -0.36 -11.71
C LEU A 295 -20.09 -1.08 -11.17
N ASP A 296 -20.99 -0.43 -10.44
CA ASP A 296 -22.22 -1.04 -9.89
C ASP A 296 -21.94 -2.33 -9.07
N LEU A 297 -20.89 -2.30 -8.24
CA LEU A 297 -20.44 -3.39 -7.36
C LEU A 297 -21.37 -3.66 -6.17
#